data_AF-A0A5B2TMP0-F1
#
_entry.id   AF-A0A5B2TMP0-F1
#
_cell.length_a   1.000
_cell.length_b   1.000
_cell.length_c   1.000
_cell.angle_alpha   90.00
_cell.angle_beta   90.00
_cell.angle_gamma   90.00
#
_symmetry.space_group_name_H-M   'P 1'
#
loop_
_entity.id
_entity.type
_entity.pdbx_description
1 polymer ?
#
loop_
_entity_poly.entity_id
_entity_poly.type
_entity_poly.pdbx_seq_one_letter_code
_entity_poly.pdbx_strand_id
1 'polypeptide(L)'
;MEEVYYPIHKGLQKEVFYLGLKAKYIYYGLYLGIGIVLGGLLLSAFLPMLWSMAIIAIFLFALFLTLLAYSRTYGAYGFIKKVADRKLPAGIKQHTPFKNLPIWKNV
;
A
#
# COMPACT_ATOMS: atom_id res chain seq x y z
N MET A 1 -33.85 -13.51 -33.21
CA MET A 1 -32.89 -12.44 -32.89
C MET A 1 -31.61 -13.15 -32.49
N GLU A 2 -30.58 -13.09 -33.32
CA GLU A 2 -29.30 -13.73 -33.00
C GLU A 2 -28.59 -12.90 -31.94
N GLU A 3 -28.33 -13.49 -30.78
CA GLU A 3 -27.59 -12.81 -29.71
C GLU A 3 -26.10 -12.79 -30.06
N VAL A 4 -25.62 -11.62 -30.49
CA VAL A 4 -24.19 -11.41 -30.78
C VAL A 4 -23.46 -11.16 -29.47
N TYR A 5 -22.78 -12.18 -28.98
CA TYR A 5 -21.90 -12.08 -27.81
C TYR A 5 -20.56 -11.45 -28.21
N TYR A 6 -20.33 -10.20 -27.81
CA TYR A 6 -19.02 -9.56 -27.95
C TYR A 6 -18.10 -9.98 -26.79
N PRO A 7 -16.93 -10.59 -27.06
CA PRO A 7 -15.96 -10.90 -26.03
C PRO A 7 -15.38 -9.59 -25.48
N ILE A 8 -15.67 -9.27 -24.21
CA ILE A 8 -15.03 -8.17 -23.51
C ILE A 8 -13.58 -8.58 -23.22
N HIS A 9 -12.63 -8.00 -23.93
CA HIS A 9 -11.20 -8.20 -23.68
C HIS A 9 -10.80 -7.53 -22.36
N LYS A 10 -10.81 -8.28 -21.25
CA LYS A 10 -10.50 -7.80 -19.87
C LYS A 10 -9.03 -7.42 -19.62
N GLY A 11 -8.26 -7.11 -20.67
CA GLY A 11 -6.81 -6.87 -20.59
C GLY A 11 -6.37 -5.40 -20.59
N LEU A 12 -7.25 -4.45 -20.92
CA LEU A 12 -6.84 -3.06 -21.18
C LEU A 12 -6.48 -2.25 -19.92
N GLN A 13 -6.91 -2.66 -18.72
CA GLN A 13 -6.64 -1.94 -17.46
C GLN A 13 -5.66 -2.71 -16.58
N LYS A 14 -4.52 -3.11 -17.13
CA LYS A 14 -3.44 -3.66 -16.30
C LYS A 14 -2.90 -2.54 -15.41
N GLU A 15 -2.94 -2.73 -14.09
CA GLU A 15 -2.38 -1.78 -13.14
C GLU A 15 -0.90 -1.52 -13.50
N VAL A 16 -0.45 -0.27 -13.42
CA VAL A 16 0.97 0.07 -13.68
C VAL A 16 1.79 -0.40 -12.47
N PHE A 17 2.74 -1.29 -12.74
CA PHE A 17 3.71 -1.80 -11.76
C PHE A 17 5.10 -1.26 -12.08
N TYR A 18 5.81 -0.81 -11.07
CA TYR A 18 7.23 -0.45 -11.17
C TYR A 18 8.00 -1.21 -10.09
N LEU A 19 8.97 -2.05 -10.47
CA LEU A 19 9.75 -2.90 -9.54
C LEU A 19 8.91 -3.76 -8.59
N GLY A 20 7.70 -4.19 -9.00
CA GLY A 20 6.77 -4.93 -8.12
C GLY A 20 6.03 -4.06 -7.09
N LEU A 21 6.30 -2.75 -7.06
CA LEU A 21 5.46 -1.77 -6.38
C LEU A 21 4.33 -1.32 -7.31
N LYS A 22 3.11 -1.33 -6.76
CA LYS A 22 1.97 -0.70 -7.43
C LYS A 22 2.07 0.82 -7.27
N ALA A 23 1.64 1.57 -8.28
CA ALA A 23 1.72 3.03 -8.33
C ALA A 23 1.29 3.73 -7.02
N LYS A 24 0.23 3.23 -6.38
CA LYS A 24 -0.27 3.78 -5.11
C LYS A 24 0.72 3.72 -3.94
N TYR A 25 1.50 2.65 -3.83
CA TYR A 25 2.51 2.54 -2.77
C TYR A 25 3.72 3.43 -3.03
N ILE A 26 3.99 3.77 -4.30
CA ILE A 26 5.00 4.77 -4.65
C ILE A 26 4.54 6.15 -4.15
N TYR A 27 3.27 6.51 -4.34
CA TYR A 27 2.73 7.76 -3.78
C TYR A 27 2.81 7.80 -2.26
N TYR A 28 2.46 6.70 -1.56
CA TYR A 28 2.61 6.62 -0.12
C TYR A 28 4.08 6.74 0.32
N GLY A 29 5.00 6.10 -0.41
CA GLY A 29 6.43 6.21 -0.15
C GLY A 29 6.97 7.62 -0.34
N LEU A 30 6.51 8.33 -1.36
CA LEU A 30 6.89 9.73 -1.59
C LEU A 30 6.41 10.62 -0.44
N TYR A 31 5.11 10.54 -0.11
CA TYR A 31 4.52 11.40 0.93
C TYR A 31 5.15 11.16 2.31
N LEU A 32 5.27 9.89 2.70
CA LEU A 32 5.86 9.53 3.98
C LEU A 32 7.38 9.77 4.00
N GLY A 33 8.06 9.51 2.87
CA GLY A 33 9.49 9.78 2.71
C GLY A 33 9.83 11.25 2.91
N ILE A 34 9.05 12.15 2.30
CA ILE A 34 9.19 13.60 2.54
C ILE A 34 9.00 13.93 4.02
N GLY A 35 7.99 13.35 4.67
CA GLY A 35 7.76 13.51 6.11
C GLY A 35 8.96 13.07 6.98
N ILE A 36 9.59 11.95 6.64
CA ILE A 36 10.79 11.45 7.34
C ILE A 36 11.96 12.41 7.14
N VAL A 37 12.18 12.90 5.92
CA VAL A 37 13.27 13.85 5.63
C VAL A 37 13.06 15.16 6.40
N LEU A 38 11.85 15.71 6.41
CA LEU A 38 11.51 16.92 7.16
C LEU A 38 11.65 16.70 8.67
N GLY A 39 11.16 15.58 9.20
CA GLY A 39 11.31 15.22 10.61
C GLY A 39 12.78 15.07 11.01
N GLY A 40 13.59 14.49 10.12
CA GLY A 40 15.04 14.39 10.29
C GLY A 40 15.78 15.73 10.31
N LEU A 41 15.34 16.67 9.48
CA LEU A 41 15.87 18.04 9.45
C LEU A 41 15.49 18.82 10.71
N LEU A 42 14.32 18.57 11.29
CA LEU A 42 13.97 19.10 12.61
C LEU A 42 14.81 18.43 13.72
N LEU A 43 15.05 17.11 13.61
CA LEU A 43 15.83 16.35 14.58
C LEU A 43 17.29 16.80 14.65
N SER A 44 17.87 17.24 13.53
CA SER A 44 19.25 17.77 13.51
C SER A 44 19.42 19.09 14.26
N ALA A 45 18.33 19.78 14.63
CA ALA A 45 18.41 20.94 15.51
C ALA A 45 18.69 20.56 16.98
N PHE A 46 18.39 19.32 17.38
CA PHE A 46 18.53 18.85 18.77
C PHE A 46 19.64 17.82 18.95
N LEU A 47 19.96 17.07 17.90
CA LEU A 47 20.95 15.99 17.92
C LEU A 47 22.09 16.26 16.94
N PRO A 48 23.29 15.71 17.20
CA PRO A 48 24.38 15.79 16.24
C PRO A 48 23.98 15.23 14.88
N MET A 49 24.45 15.88 13.81
CA MET A 49 24.07 15.59 12.43
C MET A 49 24.20 14.10 12.06
N LEU A 50 25.29 13.45 12.47
CA LEU A 50 25.56 12.03 12.19
C LEU A 50 24.47 11.11 12.76
N TRP A 51 24.01 11.37 13.98
CA TRP A 51 22.95 10.59 14.62
C TRP A 51 21.61 10.81 13.93
N SER A 52 21.27 12.07 13.59
CA SER A 52 20.04 12.37 12.85
C SER A 52 20.03 11.66 11.49
N MET A 53 21.13 11.73 10.73
CA MET A 53 21.26 11.05 9.43
C MET A 53 21.13 9.53 9.54
N ALA A 54 21.76 8.91 10.54
CA ALA A 54 21.64 7.47 10.77
C ALA A 54 20.19 7.06 11.04
N ILE A 55 19.48 7.82 11.87
CA ILE A 55 18.07 7.59 12.19
C ILE A 55 17.21 7.70 10.93
N ILE A 56 17.36 8.78 10.15
CA ILE A 56 16.62 9.00 8.90
C ILE A 56 16.84 7.84 7.92
N ALA A 57 18.08 7.38 7.76
CA ALA A 57 18.42 6.29 6.84
C ALA A 57 17.72 4.99 7.24
N ILE A 58 17.72 4.65 8.54
CA ILE A 58 17.03 3.46 9.07
C ILE A 58 15.52 3.56 8.83
N PHE A 59 14.91 4.72 9.10
CA PHE A 59 13.48 4.93 8.89
C PHE A 59 13.08 4.85 7.43
N LEU A 60 13.85 5.45 6.51
CA LEU A 60 13.61 5.34 5.07
C LEU A 60 13.71 3.89 4.59
N PHE A 61 14.73 3.16 5.05
CA PHE A 61 14.91 1.76 4.68
C PHE A 61 13.78 0.87 5.19
N ALA A 62 13.39 1.02 6.46
CA ALA A 62 12.26 0.31 7.06
C ALA A 62 10.94 0.64 6.35
N LEU A 63 10.72 1.91 6.01
CA LEU A 63 9.55 2.34 5.24
C LEU A 63 9.51 1.69 3.85
N PHE A 64 10.65 1.62 3.16
CA PHE A 64 10.71 0.99 1.85
C PHE A 64 10.39 -0.52 1.92
N LEU A 65 10.96 -1.24 2.89
CA LEU A 65 10.68 -2.66 3.09
C LEU A 65 9.21 -2.92 3.43
N THR A 66 8.61 -2.10 4.29
CA THR A 66 7.19 -2.23 4.67
C THR A 66 6.26 -1.97 3.48
N LEU A 67 6.56 -0.98 2.65
CA LEU A 67 5.79 -0.71 1.42
C LEU A 67 5.92 -1.84 0.40
N LEU A 68 7.10 -2.43 0.24
CA LEU A 68 7.31 -3.57 -0.64
C LEU A 68 6.48 -4.78 -0.16
N ALA A 69 6.52 -5.08 1.14
CA ALA A 69 5.70 -6.12 1.74
C ALA A 69 4.21 -5.84 1.54
N TYR A 70 3.75 -4.61 1.81
CA TYR A 70 2.35 -4.24 1.67
C TYR A 70 1.87 -4.28 0.22
N SER A 71 2.71 -3.88 -0.74
CA SER A 71 2.40 -3.96 -2.16
C SER A 71 2.15 -5.41 -2.60
N ARG A 72 2.99 -6.34 -2.11
CA ARG A 72 2.86 -7.78 -2.38
C ARG A 72 1.62 -8.38 -1.68
N THR A 73 1.41 -8.07 -0.41
CA THR A 73 0.36 -8.69 0.40
C THR A 73 -1.03 -8.14 0.09
N TYR A 74 -1.18 -6.82 -0.08
CA TYR A 74 -2.51 -6.18 -0.20
C TYR A 74 -2.89 -5.78 -1.63
N GLY A 75 -1.95 -5.69 -2.57
CA GLY A 75 -2.23 -5.13 -3.89
C GLY A 75 -2.72 -3.66 -3.83
N ALA A 76 -3.24 -3.09 -4.93
CA ALA A 76 -3.49 -1.63 -5.04
C ALA A 76 -4.57 -1.14 -4.06
N TYR A 77 -5.59 -1.95 -3.84
CA TYR A 77 -6.77 -1.56 -3.07
C TYR A 77 -7.01 -2.41 -1.81
N GLY A 78 -6.30 -3.53 -1.62
CA GLY A 78 -6.56 -4.43 -0.49
C GLY A 78 -6.26 -3.81 0.87
N PHE A 79 -5.30 -2.88 0.96
CA PHE A 79 -5.00 -2.21 2.22
C PHE A 79 -6.17 -1.35 2.69
N ILE A 80 -6.74 -0.54 1.79
CA ILE A 80 -7.92 0.29 2.10
C ILE A 80 -9.11 -0.59 2.48
N LYS A 81 -9.33 -1.69 1.75
CA LYS A 81 -10.41 -2.63 2.05
C LYS A 81 -10.25 -3.25 3.45
N LYS A 82 -9.04 -3.63 3.85
CA LYS A 82 -8.76 -4.14 5.21
C LYS A 82 -8.97 -3.08 6.29
N VAL A 83 -8.58 -1.84 6.04
CA VAL A 83 -8.81 -0.74 6.99
C VAL A 83 -10.30 -0.45 7.13
N ALA A 84 -11.05 -0.46 6.03
CA ALA A 84 -12.51 -0.32 6.05
C ALA A 84 -13.17 -1.47 6.83
N ASP A 85 -12.69 -2.70 6.63
CA ASP A 85 -13.16 -3.88 7.35
C ASP A 85 -13.00 -3.73 8.87
N ARG A 86 -11.85 -3.21 9.32
CA ARG A 86 -11.57 -2.96 10.74
C ARG A 86 -12.44 -1.86 11.35
N LYS A 87 -12.97 -0.94 10.54
CA LYS A 87 -13.81 0.19 11.00
C LYS A 87 -15.30 -0.14 11.05
N LEU A 88 -15.72 -1.35 10.68
CA LEU A 88 -17.12 -1.75 10.72
C LEU A 88 -17.64 -1.87 12.17
N PRO A 89 -18.80 -1.29 12.50
CA PRO A 89 -19.44 -1.48 13.80
C PRO A 89 -19.99 -2.90 13.94
N ALA A 90 -20.01 -3.42 15.18
CA ALA A 90 -20.38 -4.80 15.50
C ALA A 90 -21.81 -5.20 15.07
N GLY A 91 -22.69 -4.22 14.83
CA GLY A 91 -24.07 -4.46 14.37
C GLY A 91 -24.19 -4.83 12.88
N ILE A 92 -23.15 -4.62 12.07
CA ILE A 92 -23.18 -4.91 10.63
C ILE A 92 -22.54 -6.28 10.38
N LYS A 93 -23.34 -7.28 10.02
CA LYS A 93 -22.84 -8.58 9.56
C LYS A 93 -22.43 -8.51 8.10
N GLN A 94 -21.14 -8.64 7.82
CA GLN A 94 -20.67 -8.92 6.46
C GLN A 94 -20.98 -10.37 6.07
N HIS A 95 -21.53 -10.55 4.86
CA HIS A 95 -21.78 -11.87 4.28
C HIS A 95 -20.48 -12.55 3.81
N THR A 96 -19.50 -11.76 3.37
CA THR A 96 -18.19 -12.24 2.90
C THR A 96 -17.08 -11.50 3.66
N PRO A 97 -16.51 -12.11 4.73
CA PRO A 97 -15.44 -11.48 5.46
C PRO A 97 -14.23 -11.29 4.53
N PHE A 98 -13.48 -10.20 4.74
CA PHE A 98 -12.33 -9.85 3.88
C PHE A 98 -11.32 -11.00 3.70
N LYS A 99 -11.15 -11.83 4.74
CA LYS A 99 -10.28 -13.03 4.75
C LYS A 99 -10.70 -14.11 3.75
N ASN A 100 -11.98 -14.18 3.39
CA ASN A 100 -12.52 -15.18 2.46
C ASN A 100 -12.56 -14.70 1.00
N LEU A 101 -12.07 -13.50 0.70
CA LEU A 101 -11.97 -13.04 -0.68
C LEU A 101 -10.96 -13.90 -1.45
N PRO A 102 -11.27 -14.33 -2.69
CA PRO A 102 -10.43 -15.23 -3.48
C PRO A 102 -9.02 -14.69 -3.73
N ILE A 103 -8.84 -13.37 -3.60
CA ILE A 103 -7.54 -12.68 -3.68
C ILE A 103 -6.57 -13.14 -2.58
N TRP A 104 -7.09 -13.62 -1.44
CA TRP A 104 -6.32 -14.06 -0.27
C TRP A 104 -6.30 -15.58 -0.07
N LYS A 105 -7.07 -16.34 -0.86
CA LYS A 105 -7.12 -17.80 -0.75
C LYS A 105 -5.91 -18.48 -1.42
N ASN A 106 -5.18 -17.73 -2.26
CA ASN A 106 -4.07 -18.21 -3.09
C ASN A 106 -2.74 -17.48 -2.80
N VAL A 107 -2.60 -16.85 -1.62
CA VAL A 107 -1.35 -16.24 -1.14
C VAL A 107 -0.85 -17.04 0.06
#